data_AF-A0A8H6VV20-F1
#
_entry.id   AF-A0A8H6VV20-F1
#
_cell.length_a   1.000
_cell.length_b   1.000
_cell.length_c   1.000
_cell.angle_alpha   90.00
_cell.angle_beta   90.00
_cell.angle_gamma   90.00
#
_symmetry.space_group_name_H-M   'P 1'
#
loop_
_entity.id
_entity.type
_entity.pdbx_description
1 polymer ?
#
loop_
_entity_poly.entity_id
_entity_poly.type
_entity_poly.pdbx_seq_one_letter_code
_entity_poly.pdbx_strand_id
1 'polypeptide(L)'
;MALPPDLEHLILADYVVDDDITLQSCALVCGRFALWAQSRIFKQIHIGLYIPTDRKLRSGIGPRVSWLNRLTRLMNILQASPHLAFHVQTIKLESSPPTFLELLASREWPCLKVLHLEGIPSNKDNLMLGSLQWLVASPKLSHLTLSFDSGAWSASYFRHIVAHCSPTITDLFLHDCQNISRQSTEFSFIGPAPKRSSSSPKITTLGLVRSADAVPVLRELKSPLNLKEIRTLSYEGAFPPDPVKPVGLFCPGIDQLKIVSRDQTLGVQFNLNHYPFLQKIEVAFSTGHPAHGWRFFSAMDERNWVTELALTSPHYEWQCFGDGDYPRSCPGHTSGLQLDRVALAKFPHLKKVTVQVYDSLGWTCTFDHNVILGFLYKSLPGLTKRGMLSVVFLPLAVTSPEPARRRKMRETYDTSWQRTTAEEWLTQKAYYN
;
A
#
# COMPACT_ATOMS: atom_id res chain seq x y z
N MET A 1 -18.98 -41.42 -1.63
CA MET A 1 -19.38 -40.90 -2.96
C MET A 1 -18.41 -39.80 -3.34
N ALA A 2 -17.83 -39.85 -4.53
CA ALA A 2 -16.90 -38.83 -5.00
C ALA A 2 -17.62 -37.92 -6.01
N LEU A 3 -17.47 -36.60 -5.85
CA LEU A 3 -17.93 -35.65 -6.85
C LEU A 3 -16.99 -35.71 -8.08
N PRO A 4 -17.54 -35.55 -9.31
CA PRO A 4 -16.72 -35.40 -10.50
C PRO A 4 -15.79 -34.18 -10.37
N PRO A 5 -14.52 -34.26 -10.82
CA PRO A 5 -13.54 -33.16 -10.70
C PRO A 5 -14.03 -31.83 -11.29
N ASP A 6 -14.81 -31.88 -12.37
CA ASP A 6 -15.34 -30.69 -13.05
C ASP A 6 -16.39 -29.97 -12.19
N LEU A 7 -17.22 -30.74 -11.47
CA LEU A 7 -18.19 -30.23 -10.51
C LEU A 7 -17.50 -29.64 -9.26
N GLU A 8 -16.39 -30.25 -8.82
CA GLU A 8 -15.56 -29.70 -7.73
C GLU A 8 -14.95 -28.34 -8.13
N HIS A 9 -14.43 -28.23 -9.35
CA HIS A 9 -13.90 -26.98 -9.90
C HIS A 9 -14.96 -25.89 -10.01
N LEU A 10 -16.17 -26.24 -10.45
CA LEU A 10 -17.28 -25.32 -10.62
C LEU A 10 -17.81 -24.82 -9.27
N ILE A 11 -17.91 -25.70 -8.25
CA ILE A 11 -18.22 -25.30 -6.87
C ILE A 11 -17.17 -24.31 -6.33
N LEU A 12 -15.89 -24.60 -6.51
CA LEU A 12 -14.81 -23.74 -6.04
C LEU A 12 -14.74 -22.38 -6.77
N ALA A 13 -15.07 -22.36 -8.06
CA ALA A 13 -15.00 -21.19 -8.92
C ALA A 13 -16.23 -20.28 -8.84
N ASP A 14 -17.42 -20.84 -8.57
CA ASP A 14 -18.67 -20.07 -8.63
C ASP A 14 -19.30 -19.82 -7.25
N TYR A 15 -19.03 -20.69 -6.27
CA TYR A 15 -19.73 -20.65 -4.97
C TYR A 15 -18.83 -20.39 -3.77
N VAL A 16 -17.52 -20.67 -3.88
CA VAL A 16 -16.59 -20.58 -2.75
C VAL A 16 -15.52 -19.50 -2.97
N VAL A 17 -15.69 -18.60 -3.95
CA VAL A 17 -14.64 -17.62 -4.34
C VAL A 17 -14.12 -16.79 -3.16
N ASP A 18 -14.98 -16.42 -2.21
CA ASP A 18 -14.63 -15.54 -1.09
C ASP A 18 -15.08 -16.02 0.30
N ASP A 19 -15.53 -17.28 0.46
CA ASP A 19 -16.00 -17.80 1.76
C ASP A 19 -15.15 -18.94 2.32
N ASP A 20 -14.20 -18.57 3.19
CA ASP A 20 -13.34 -19.50 3.92
C ASP A 20 -14.13 -20.44 4.86
N ILE A 21 -15.30 -20.02 5.37
CA ILE A 21 -16.12 -20.82 6.29
C ILE A 21 -16.81 -21.95 5.52
N THR A 22 -17.34 -21.64 4.34
CA THR A 22 -17.91 -22.65 3.44
C THR A 22 -16.83 -23.64 2.99
N LEU A 23 -15.63 -23.15 2.64
CA LEU A 23 -14.52 -24.03 2.25
C LEU A 23 -14.06 -24.95 3.39
N GLN A 24 -13.99 -24.44 4.63
CA GLN A 24 -13.69 -25.24 5.82
C GLN A 24 -14.76 -26.31 6.04
N SER A 25 -16.04 -25.93 5.93
CA SER A 25 -17.16 -26.86 6.09
C SER A 25 -17.15 -27.95 5.02
N CYS A 26 -16.85 -27.61 3.77
CA CYS A 26 -16.66 -28.56 2.68
C CYS A 26 -15.49 -29.51 2.92
N ALA A 27 -14.37 -29.02 3.47
CA ALA A 27 -13.21 -29.85 3.80
C ALA A 27 -13.47 -30.84 4.94
N LEU A 28 -14.34 -30.49 5.90
CA LEU A 28 -14.78 -31.39 6.97
C LEU A 28 -15.65 -32.54 6.45
N VAL A 29 -16.45 -32.29 5.40
CA VAL A 29 -17.37 -33.28 4.81
C VAL A 29 -16.69 -34.11 3.72
N CYS A 30 -15.77 -33.53 2.96
CA CYS A 30 -15.08 -34.21 1.85
C CYS A 30 -13.58 -33.88 1.82
N GLY A 31 -12.76 -34.90 2.08
CA GLY A 31 -11.30 -34.77 2.13
C GLY A 31 -10.63 -34.30 0.83
N ARG A 32 -11.31 -34.35 -0.33
CA ARG A 32 -10.78 -33.81 -1.60
C ARG A 32 -10.68 -32.29 -1.59
N PHE A 33 -11.51 -31.60 -0.80
CA PHE A 33 -11.39 -30.16 -0.58
C PHE A 33 -10.30 -29.79 0.44
N ALA A 34 -9.72 -30.77 1.14
CA ALA A 34 -8.74 -30.49 2.20
C ALA A 34 -7.51 -29.77 1.65
N LEU A 35 -6.97 -30.17 0.49
CA LEU A 35 -5.82 -29.50 -0.13
C LEU A 35 -6.14 -28.04 -0.49
N TRP A 36 -7.31 -27.80 -1.09
CA TRP A 36 -7.77 -26.47 -1.46
C TRP A 36 -7.97 -25.58 -0.23
N ALA A 37 -8.64 -26.13 0.79
CA ALA A 37 -8.85 -25.48 2.08
C ALA A 37 -7.52 -25.14 2.77
N GLN A 38 -6.59 -26.09 2.87
CA GLN A 38 -5.26 -25.85 3.42
C GLN A 38 -4.50 -24.78 2.63
N SER A 39 -4.55 -24.83 1.29
CA SER A 39 -3.86 -23.84 0.46
C SER A 39 -4.36 -22.41 0.66
N ARG A 40 -5.66 -22.24 0.94
CA ARG A 40 -6.28 -20.93 1.16
C ARG A 40 -6.12 -20.46 2.59
N ILE A 41 -6.43 -21.31 3.57
CA ILE A 41 -6.34 -21.00 5.00
C ILE A 41 -4.91 -20.63 5.39
N PHE A 42 -3.92 -21.38 4.90
CA PHE A 42 -2.50 -21.12 5.21
C PHE A 42 -1.84 -20.18 4.21
N LYS A 43 -2.56 -19.63 3.22
CA LYS A 43 -1.97 -18.75 2.20
C LYS A 43 -1.27 -17.54 2.83
N GLN A 44 -1.85 -16.99 3.88
CA GLN A 44 -1.42 -15.77 4.52
C GLN A 44 -1.36 -15.92 6.05
N ILE A 45 -0.23 -15.54 6.63
CA ILE A 45 -0.08 -15.32 8.06
C ILE A 45 -0.12 -13.82 8.30
N HIS A 46 -1.13 -13.33 9.01
CA HIS A 46 -1.23 -11.93 9.41
C HIS A 46 -1.32 -11.82 10.93
N ILE A 47 -0.35 -11.15 11.52
CA ILE A 47 -0.30 -10.86 12.95
C ILE A 47 -0.38 -9.35 13.12
N GLY A 48 -1.50 -8.87 13.64
CA GLY A 48 -1.81 -7.45 13.76
C GLY A 48 -2.47 -7.08 15.08
N LEU A 49 -2.65 -5.79 15.34
CA LEU A 49 -3.40 -5.30 16.49
C LEU A 49 -4.89 -5.63 16.34
N TYR A 50 -5.30 -6.81 16.80
CA TYR A 50 -6.72 -7.11 17.00
C TYR A 50 -7.27 -6.27 18.16
N ILE A 51 -7.74 -5.07 17.84
CA ILE A 51 -8.80 -4.45 18.65
C ILE A 51 -10.03 -5.34 18.41
N PRO A 52 -10.74 -5.88 19.40
CA PRO A 52 -11.99 -6.60 19.14
C PRO A 52 -13.07 -5.65 18.59
N THR A 53 -13.82 -6.10 17.59
CA THR A 53 -14.92 -5.36 16.92
C THR A 53 -16.13 -5.25 17.84
N ASP A 54 -16.26 -6.19 18.76
CA ASP A 54 -17.45 -6.28 19.59
C ASP A 54 -17.31 -5.38 20.83
N ARG A 55 -18.19 -4.38 20.95
CA ARG A 55 -18.27 -3.52 22.14
C ARG A 55 -18.53 -4.33 23.41
N LYS A 56 -19.13 -5.53 23.30
CA LYS A 56 -19.35 -6.44 24.45
C LYS A 56 -18.07 -7.15 24.93
N LEU A 57 -17.05 -7.27 24.08
CA LEU A 57 -15.72 -7.80 24.46
C LEU A 57 -14.78 -6.70 25.00
N ARG A 58 -15.18 -5.43 24.94
CA ARG A 58 -14.44 -4.32 25.57
C ARG A 58 -14.66 -4.22 27.08
N SER A 59 -15.73 -4.82 27.60
CA SER A 59 -16.16 -4.64 29.00
C SER A 59 -15.79 -5.77 29.95
N GLY A 60 -15.01 -6.78 29.56
CA GLY A 60 -14.52 -7.74 30.54
C GLY A 60 -13.88 -8.99 29.97
N ILE A 61 -12.63 -9.25 30.40
CA ILE A 61 -12.05 -10.58 30.64
C ILE A 61 -12.37 -11.64 29.55
N GLY A 62 -12.19 -11.31 28.28
CA GLY A 62 -11.98 -12.31 27.22
C GLY A 62 -10.48 -12.62 27.13
N PRO A 63 -10.05 -13.87 26.86
CA PRO A 63 -8.66 -14.25 27.02
C PRO A 63 -7.82 -13.44 26.03
N ARG A 64 -6.99 -12.55 26.59
CA ARG A 64 -5.79 -12.02 25.94
C ARG A 64 -4.86 -13.20 25.65
N VAL A 65 -5.23 -14.07 24.71
CA VAL A 65 -4.27 -14.99 24.12
C VAL A 65 -3.27 -14.08 23.44
N SER A 66 -2.10 -13.92 24.05
CA SER A 66 -1.02 -13.13 23.47
C SER A 66 -0.81 -13.61 22.04
N TRP A 67 -0.62 -12.69 21.11
CA TRP A 67 -0.33 -13.04 19.72
C TRP A 67 0.86 -14.01 19.61
N LEU A 68 1.79 -13.92 20.57
CA LEU A 68 2.84 -14.89 20.77
C LEU A 68 2.29 -16.32 20.92
N ASN A 69 1.34 -16.56 21.83
CA ASN A 69 0.75 -17.90 22.02
C ASN A 69 0.06 -18.42 20.75
N ARG A 70 -0.61 -17.54 19.99
CA ARG A 70 -1.24 -17.91 18.71
C ARG A 70 -0.19 -18.30 17.67
N LEU A 71 0.88 -17.51 17.57
CA LEU A 71 1.98 -17.78 16.66
C LEU A 71 2.74 -19.05 17.05
N THR A 72 3.03 -19.25 18.34
CA THR A 72 3.61 -20.49 18.86
C THR A 72 2.74 -21.69 18.54
N ARG A 73 1.42 -21.59 18.72
CA ARG A 73 0.49 -22.66 18.33
C ARG A 73 0.51 -22.93 16.83
N LEU A 74 0.53 -21.88 15.99
CA LEU A 74 0.67 -22.02 14.55
C LEU A 74 1.99 -22.72 14.20
N MET A 75 3.09 -22.35 14.84
CA MET A 75 4.39 -22.97 14.61
C MET A 75 4.41 -24.44 15.00
N ASN A 76 3.75 -24.81 16.11
CA ASN A 76 3.59 -26.21 16.52
C ASN A 76 2.74 -27.00 15.52
N ILE A 77 1.66 -26.42 14.98
CA ILE A 77 0.85 -27.04 13.93
C ILE A 77 1.69 -27.29 12.67
N LEU A 78 2.40 -26.27 12.21
CA LEU A 78 3.29 -26.37 11.05
C LEU A 78 4.47 -27.33 11.30
N GLN A 79 4.89 -27.52 12.54
CA GLN A 79 5.91 -28.52 12.90
C GLN A 79 5.33 -29.94 12.83
N ALA A 80 4.11 -30.15 13.32
CA ALA A 80 3.40 -31.42 13.21
C ALA A 80 2.96 -31.73 11.76
N SER A 81 2.80 -30.70 10.92
CA SER A 81 2.37 -30.82 9.53
C SER A 81 3.20 -29.92 8.61
N PRO A 82 4.46 -30.31 8.30
CA PRO A 82 5.40 -29.49 7.54
C PRO A 82 4.94 -29.12 6.13
N HIS A 83 4.11 -29.97 5.50
CA HIS A 83 3.56 -29.73 4.16
C HIS A 83 2.74 -28.42 4.09
N LEU A 84 2.16 -27.98 5.20
CA LEU A 84 1.38 -26.74 5.25
C LEU A 84 2.23 -25.48 5.02
N ALA A 85 3.53 -25.52 5.31
CA ALA A 85 4.43 -24.40 5.07
C ALA A 85 4.58 -24.08 3.56
N PHE A 86 4.35 -25.05 2.67
CA PHE A 86 4.36 -24.83 1.22
C PHE A 86 3.17 -24.01 0.72
N HIS A 87 2.13 -23.86 1.53
CA HIS A 87 0.97 -23.03 1.19
C HIS A 87 1.16 -21.56 1.60
N VAL A 88 2.06 -21.27 2.54
CA VAL A 88 2.31 -19.91 3.02
C VAL A 88 3.02 -19.08 1.96
N GLN A 89 2.32 -18.08 1.44
CA GLN A 89 2.80 -17.16 0.41
C GLN A 89 3.01 -15.74 0.93
N THR A 90 2.30 -15.37 2.00
CA THR A 90 2.35 -14.02 2.56
C THR A 90 2.52 -14.08 4.07
N ILE A 91 3.51 -13.34 4.59
CA ILE A 91 3.66 -13.08 6.02
C ILE A 91 3.57 -11.57 6.23
N LYS A 92 2.63 -11.13 7.06
CA LYS A 92 2.47 -9.74 7.47
C LYS A 92 2.49 -9.60 8.99
N LEU A 93 3.41 -8.80 9.50
CA LEU A 93 3.48 -8.37 10.89
C LEU A 93 3.22 -6.87 10.98
N GLU A 94 2.21 -6.44 11.75
CA GLU A 94 2.00 -5.00 12.04
C GLU A 94 2.94 -4.48 13.16
N SER A 95 3.55 -5.40 13.89
CA SER A 95 4.64 -5.13 14.83
C SER A 95 5.57 -6.33 14.78
N SER A 96 6.87 -6.06 14.71
CA SER A 96 7.92 -7.07 14.52
C SER A 96 8.79 -7.20 15.76
N PRO A 97 8.24 -7.59 16.93
CA PRO A 97 9.04 -7.78 18.13
C PRO A 97 10.05 -8.93 17.92
N PRO A 98 11.19 -8.90 18.62
CA PRO A 98 12.25 -9.90 18.45
C PRO A 98 11.76 -11.35 18.54
N THR A 99 10.90 -11.62 19.51
CA THR A 99 10.34 -12.96 19.73
C THR A 99 9.51 -13.46 18.55
N PHE A 100 8.85 -12.59 17.78
CA PHE A 100 8.09 -13.02 16.60
C PHE A 100 9.01 -13.30 15.43
N LEU A 101 10.02 -12.45 15.25
CA LEU A 101 11.02 -12.63 14.19
C LEU A 101 11.81 -13.91 14.39
N GLU A 102 12.27 -14.20 15.61
CA GLU A 102 12.96 -15.44 15.97
C GLU A 102 12.08 -16.66 15.70
N LEU A 103 10.82 -16.60 16.12
CA LEU A 103 9.90 -17.71 15.97
C LEU A 103 9.56 -17.98 14.50
N LEU A 104 9.37 -16.94 13.69
CA LEU A 104 9.20 -17.10 12.24
C LEU A 104 10.49 -17.55 11.56
N ALA A 105 11.66 -17.12 12.04
CA ALA A 105 12.95 -17.50 11.49
C ALA A 105 13.40 -18.92 11.87
N SER A 106 12.72 -19.56 12.82
CA SER A 106 13.02 -20.93 13.25
C SER A 106 12.73 -22.02 12.20
N ARG A 107 12.13 -21.67 11.06
CA ARG A 107 11.76 -22.62 10.01
C ARG A 107 11.81 -22.01 8.63
N GLU A 108 12.07 -22.85 7.62
CA GLU A 108 11.99 -22.51 6.19
C GLU A 108 10.57 -22.12 5.69
N TRP A 109 10.54 -21.13 4.80
CA TRP A 109 9.33 -20.71 4.07
C TRP A 109 9.54 -20.85 2.55
N PRO A 110 9.38 -22.06 1.97
CA PRO A 110 9.79 -22.34 0.59
C PRO A 110 8.96 -21.61 -0.48
N CYS A 111 7.74 -21.18 -0.12
CA CYS A 111 6.77 -20.57 -1.03
C CYS A 111 6.44 -19.11 -0.71
N LEU A 112 7.14 -18.50 0.26
CA LEU A 112 6.91 -17.12 0.66
C LEU A 112 7.26 -16.17 -0.49
N LYS A 113 6.27 -15.39 -0.93
CA LYS A 113 6.38 -14.39 -2.00
C LYS A 113 6.37 -12.97 -1.45
N VAL A 114 5.62 -12.74 -0.37
CA VAL A 114 5.39 -11.42 0.22
C VAL A 114 5.76 -11.45 1.69
N LEU A 115 6.72 -10.61 2.08
CA LEU A 115 7.11 -10.39 3.46
C LEU A 115 6.89 -8.93 3.82
N HIS A 116 6.02 -8.67 4.78
CA HIS A 116 5.73 -7.34 5.29
C HIS A 116 5.99 -7.31 6.79
N LEU A 117 7.01 -6.54 7.17
CA LEU A 117 7.42 -6.33 8.55
C LEU A 117 7.24 -4.87 8.93
N GLU A 118 6.24 -4.58 9.77
CA GLU A 118 6.04 -3.25 10.35
C GLU A 118 6.62 -3.18 11.77
N GLY A 119 6.99 -1.99 12.22
CA GLY A 119 7.52 -1.74 13.57
C GLY A 119 8.75 -2.59 13.90
N ILE A 120 9.76 -2.57 13.02
CA ILE A 120 11.05 -3.22 13.26
C ILE A 120 11.81 -2.37 14.30
N PRO A 121 12.11 -2.89 15.50
CA PRO A 121 12.77 -2.13 16.54
C PRO A 121 14.27 -1.97 16.24
N SER A 122 14.92 -1.08 17.00
CA SER A 122 16.36 -0.85 16.87
C SER A 122 17.14 -2.12 17.20
N ASN A 123 18.19 -2.38 16.42
CA ASN A 123 19.06 -3.53 16.64
C ASN A 123 19.94 -3.30 17.88
N LYS A 124 19.46 -3.73 19.04
CA LYS A 124 20.27 -3.82 20.26
C LYS A 124 21.06 -5.14 20.34
N ASP A 125 20.57 -6.19 19.67
CA ASP A 125 21.06 -7.56 19.80
C ASP A 125 21.25 -8.25 18.45
N ASN A 126 22.44 -8.84 18.21
CA ASN A 126 22.79 -9.52 16.94
C ASN A 126 21.83 -10.67 16.53
N LEU A 127 21.08 -11.25 17.48
CA LEU A 127 20.13 -12.35 17.24
C LEU A 127 18.96 -11.93 16.34
N MET A 128 18.52 -10.68 16.47
CA MET A 128 17.47 -10.08 15.65
C MET A 128 17.85 -10.01 14.17
N LEU A 129 19.08 -9.56 13.91
CA LEU A 129 19.60 -9.42 12.56
C LEU A 129 19.64 -10.78 11.86
N GLY A 130 20.10 -11.83 12.54
CA GLY A 130 20.11 -13.19 11.99
C GLY A 130 18.72 -13.67 11.60
N SER A 131 17.71 -13.40 12.45
CA SER A 131 16.31 -13.77 12.17
C SER A 131 15.77 -13.05 10.94
N LEU A 132 16.03 -11.74 10.80
CA LEU A 132 15.63 -10.98 9.62
C LEU A 132 16.34 -11.43 8.36
N GLN A 133 17.66 -11.61 8.42
CA GLN A 133 18.47 -12.09 7.30
C GLN A 133 17.95 -13.42 6.78
N TRP A 134 17.60 -14.32 7.69
CA TRP A 134 17.06 -15.61 7.36
C TRP A 134 15.66 -15.49 6.69
N LEU A 135 14.79 -14.60 7.17
CA LEU A 135 13.47 -14.37 6.57
C LEU A 135 13.54 -13.74 5.17
N VAL A 136 14.40 -12.73 4.97
CA VAL A 136 14.55 -12.06 3.66
C VAL A 136 15.28 -12.92 2.62
N ALA A 137 15.98 -13.97 3.07
CA ALA A 137 16.64 -14.95 2.21
C ALA A 137 15.67 -16.01 1.63
N SER A 138 14.37 -15.93 1.90
CA SER A 138 13.40 -16.91 1.39
C SER A 138 13.44 -17.00 -0.15
N PRO A 139 13.55 -18.21 -0.73
CA PRO A 139 13.96 -18.41 -2.12
C PRO A 139 12.98 -17.89 -3.17
N LYS A 140 11.71 -17.67 -2.82
CA LYS A 140 10.67 -17.18 -3.73
C LYS A 140 10.18 -15.77 -3.39
N LEU A 141 10.85 -15.09 -2.45
CA LEU A 141 10.46 -13.78 -2.00
C LEU A 141 10.57 -12.77 -3.14
N SER A 142 9.44 -12.24 -3.60
CA SER A 142 9.38 -11.26 -4.69
C SER A 142 9.09 -9.85 -4.18
N HIS A 143 8.41 -9.73 -3.04
CA HIS A 143 7.96 -8.48 -2.47
C HIS A 143 8.39 -8.35 -1.00
N LEU A 144 9.12 -7.28 -0.69
CA LEU A 144 9.63 -7.00 0.65
C LEU A 144 9.19 -5.61 1.12
N THR A 145 8.51 -5.55 2.25
CA THR A 145 8.16 -4.30 2.95
C THR A 145 8.83 -4.28 4.33
N LEU A 146 9.60 -3.24 4.60
CA LEU A 146 10.27 -3.01 5.88
C LEU A 146 9.85 -1.64 6.43
N SER A 147 9.16 -1.63 7.58
CA SER A 147 8.87 -0.43 8.36
C SER A 147 9.63 -0.44 9.67
N PHE A 148 10.39 0.60 9.94
CA PHE A 148 11.15 0.73 11.17
C PHE A 148 10.34 1.51 12.21
N ASP A 149 10.53 1.15 13.49
CA ASP A 149 10.04 2.00 14.58
C ASP A 149 10.75 3.36 14.56
N SER A 150 10.14 4.36 15.18
CA SER A 150 10.71 5.71 15.31
C SER A 150 12.12 5.67 15.91
N GLY A 151 13.12 6.08 15.12
CA GLY A 151 14.52 6.10 15.53
C GLY A 151 15.22 4.73 15.53
N ALA A 152 14.59 3.68 14.98
CA ALA A 152 15.19 2.36 14.82
C ALA A 152 15.99 2.20 13.51
N TRP A 153 15.82 3.14 12.57
CA TRP A 153 16.54 3.15 11.30
C TRP A 153 18.06 3.21 11.52
N SER A 154 18.79 2.40 10.78
CA SER A 154 20.25 2.46 10.71
C SER A 154 20.74 1.98 9.34
N ALA A 155 21.62 2.76 8.72
CA ALA A 155 22.21 2.42 7.44
C ALA A 155 22.99 1.09 7.50
N SER A 156 23.78 0.86 8.56
CA SER A 156 24.53 -0.39 8.72
C SER A 156 23.57 -1.58 8.85
N TYR A 157 22.55 -1.44 9.70
CA TYR A 157 21.55 -2.48 9.91
C TYR A 157 20.83 -2.86 8.60
N PHE A 158 20.37 -1.86 7.85
CA PHE A 158 19.75 -2.08 6.55
C PHE A 158 20.69 -2.77 5.55
N ARG A 159 21.96 -2.35 5.46
CA ARG A 159 22.96 -2.99 4.58
C ARG A 159 23.12 -4.48 4.87
N HIS A 160 23.09 -4.88 6.15
CA HIS A 160 23.17 -6.28 6.53
C HIS A 160 21.91 -7.08 6.21
N ILE A 161 20.72 -6.46 6.28
CA ILE A 161 19.47 -7.11 5.87
C ILE A 161 19.50 -7.36 4.36
N VAL A 162 19.75 -6.32 3.56
CA VAL A 162 19.65 -6.41 2.09
C VAL A 162 20.71 -7.30 1.45
N ALA A 163 21.84 -7.51 2.12
CA ALA A 163 22.87 -8.40 1.60
C ALA A 163 22.46 -9.90 1.60
N HIS A 164 21.41 -10.24 2.35
CA HIS A 164 20.85 -11.60 2.40
C HIS A 164 19.52 -11.71 1.65
N CYS A 165 19.07 -10.64 0.99
CA CYS A 165 17.84 -10.65 0.22
C CYS A 165 17.86 -11.74 -0.86
N SER A 166 16.71 -12.38 -1.03
CA SER A 166 16.49 -13.31 -2.14
C SER A 166 16.74 -12.64 -3.49
N PRO A 167 17.37 -13.34 -4.46
CA PRO A 167 17.57 -12.82 -5.81
C PRO A 167 16.26 -12.63 -6.58
N THR A 168 15.15 -13.21 -6.12
CA THR A 168 13.83 -13.08 -6.75
C THR A 168 13.09 -11.79 -6.40
N ILE A 169 13.64 -10.97 -5.50
CA ILE A 169 13.00 -9.71 -5.09
C ILE A 169 12.95 -8.76 -6.28
N THR A 170 11.75 -8.26 -6.54
CA THR A 170 11.42 -7.29 -7.60
C THR A 170 10.82 -6.02 -7.01
N ASP A 171 10.10 -6.14 -5.89
CA ASP A 171 9.48 -5.02 -5.19
C ASP A 171 10.13 -4.81 -3.82
N LEU A 172 10.60 -3.58 -3.57
CA LEU A 172 11.14 -3.15 -2.28
C LEU A 172 10.40 -1.91 -1.77
N PHE A 173 9.81 -2.00 -0.59
CA PHE A 173 9.11 -0.91 0.08
C PHE A 173 9.77 -0.62 1.43
N LEU A 174 10.22 0.62 1.60
CA LEU A 174 10.83 1.12 2.83
C LEU A 174 9.91 2.14 3.48
N HIS A 175 9.61 1.92 4.75
CA HIS A 175 8.70 2.74 5.54
C HIS A 175 9.43 3.25 6.79
N ASP A 176 9.19 4.51 7.13
CA ASP A 176 9.65 5.13 8.38
C ASP A 176 11.17 5.08 8.62
N CYS A 177 11.96 5.13 7.54
CA CYS A 177 13.41 5.23 7.60
C CYS A 177 13.85 6.67 7.94
N GLN A 178 13.66 7.08 9.21
CA GLN A 178 14.05 8.40 9.72
C GLN A 178 14.97 8.29 10.93
N ASN A 179 16.10 8.98 10.89
CA ASN A 179 16.99 9.23 12.02
C ASN A 179 16.48 10.43 12.81
N ILE A 180 15.50 10.19 13.68
CA ILE A 180 14.96 11.22 14.58
C ILE A 180 15.99 11.61 15.65
N SER A 181 16.98 10.76 15.92
CA SER A 181 18.09 11.04 16.85
C SER A 181 19.37 11.44 16.09
N ARG A 182 19.78 12.71 16.22
CA ARG A 182 21.15 13.17 15.84
C ARG A 182 22.24 12.56 16.73
N GLN A 183 21.87 11.80 17.75
CA GLN A 183 22.75 11.04 18.63
C GLN A 183 22.71 9.54 18.29
N SER A 184 22.46 9.16 17.03
CA SER A 184 22.69 7.77 16.64
C SER A 184 24.17 7.48 16.84
N THR A 185 24.52 6.84 17.95
CA THR A 185 25.75 6.08 18.07
C THR A 185 25.82 5.23 16.82
N GLU A 186 26.78 5.50 15.94
CA GLU A 186 27.04 4.65 14.79
C GLU A 186 27.26 3.25 15.35
N PHE A 187 26.21 2.43 15.28
CA PHE A 187 26.31 1.03 15.59
C PHE A 187 27.17 0.44 14.47
N SER A 188 28.46 0.43 14.75
CA SER A 188 29.48 -0.29 14.02
C SER A 188 29.23 -1.76 14.30
N PHE A 189 28.41 -2.40 13.48
CA PHE A 189 28.35 -3.84 13.48
C PHE A 189 29.72 -4.36 13.05
N ILE A 190 30.50 -4.87 14.00
CA ILE A 190 31.77 -5.56 13.76
C ILE A 190 31.42 -7.01 13.42
N GLY A 191 30.82 -7.21 12.25
CA GLY A 191 30.68 -8.54 11.69
C GLY A 191 31.28 -8.58 10.29
N PRO A 192 31.62 -9.80 9.81
CA PRO A 192 32.21 -9.95 8.49
C PRO A 192 31.31 -9.33 7.44
N ALA A 193 31.92 -8.62 6.49
CA ALA A 193 31.20 -8.11 5.32
C ALA A 193 30.42 -9.28 4.67
N PRO A 194 29.15 -9.08 4.33
CA PRO A 194 28.31 -10.16 3.83
C PRO A 194 28.94 -10.79 2.58
N LYS A 195 29.00 -12.12 2.56
CA LYS A 195 29.46 -12.87 1.37
C LYS A 195 28.48 -12.58 0.24
N ARG A 196 28.99 -12.04 -0.86
CA ARG A 196 28.19 -11.69 -2.04
C ARG A 196 27.44 -12.92 -2.53
N SER A 197 26.12 -12.84 -2.65
CA SER A 197 25.39 -13.78 -3.49
C SER A 197 25.84 -13.60 -4.94
N SER A 198 25.85 -14.68 -5.73
CA SER A 198 26.28 -14.64 -7.13
C SER A 198 25.30 -13.87 -8.03
N SER A 199 24.09 -13.60 -7.56
CA SER A 199 23.04 -12.86 -8.28
C SER A 199 22.39 -11.83 -7.38
N SER A 200 22.56 -10.54 -7.68
CA SER A 200 21.85 -9.47 -6.99
C SER A 200 20.39 -9.39 -7.46
N PRO A 201 19.42 -9.18 -6.56
CA PRO A 201 18.03 -8.93 -6.93
C PRO A 201 17.91 -7.73 -7.87
N LYS A 202 17.03 -7.90 -8.86
CA LYS A 202 16.69 -6.91 -9.89
C LYS A 202 15.42 -6.18 -9.45
N ILE A 203 15.61 -5.10 -8.72
CA ILE A 203 14.49 -4.31 -8.19
C ILE A 203 13.84 -3.54 -9.35
N THR A 204 12.56 -3.79 -9.60
CA THR A 204 11.74 -3.10 -10.61
C THR A 204 10.85 -2.03 -9.99
N THR A 205 10.45 -2.23 -8.73
CA THR A 205 9.59 -1.30 -7.98
C THR A 205 10.26 -0.89 -6.68
N LEU A 206 10.39 0.42 -6.46
CA LEU A 206 10.89 0.99 -5.21
C LEU A 206 9.82 1.89 -4.59
N GLY A 207 9.41 1.59 -3.37
CA GLY A 207 8.54 2.44 -2.56
C GLY A 207 9.28 3.05 -1.37
N LEU A 208 9.10 4.35 -1.17
CA LEU A 208 9.69 5.13 -0.09
C LEU A 208 8.58 5.87 0.65
N VAL A 209 8.19 5.37 1.81
CA VAL A 209 7.13 5.94 2.66
C VAL A 209 7.78 6.57 3.88
N ARG A 210 7.75 7.91 4.00
CA ARG A 210 8.39 8.67 5.09
C ARG A 210 9.86 8.27 5.31
N SER A 211 10.57 7.91 4.24
CA SER A 211 11.88 7.23 4.29
C SER A 211 13.00 8.07 3.68
N ALA A 212 13.07 9.35 4.04
CA ALA A 212 14.05 10.31 3.54
C ALA A 212 15.50 9.81 3.70
N ASP A 213 15.84 9.25 4.86
CA ASP A 213 17.21 8.85 5.18
C ASP A 213 17.63 7.52 4.53
N ALA A 214 16.71 6.83 3.86
CA ALA A 214 17.04 5.65 3.06
C ALA A 214 17.71 5.99 1.72
N VAL A 215 17.42 7.18 1.16
CA VAL A 215 17.88 7.56 -0.19
C VAL A 215 19.42 7.60 -0.31
N PRO A 216 20.17 8.21 0.63
CA PRO A 216 21.64 8.19 0.57
C PRO A 216 22.21 6.76 0.65
N VAL A 217 21.62 5.92 1.51
CA VAL A 217 22.07 4.53 1.69
C VAL A 217 21.85 3.70 0.42
N LEU A 218 20.69 3.83 -0.21
CA LEU A 218 20.37 3.16 -1.48
C LEU A 218 21.34 3.53 -2.60
N ARG A 219 21.81 4.78 -2.65
CA ARG A 219 22.80 5.25 -3.64
C ARG A 219 24.15 4.55 -3.50
N GLU A 220 24.54 4.25 -2.27
CA GLU A 220 25.83 3.62 -1.94
C GLU A 220 25.79 2.09 -2.10
N LEU A 221 24.61 1.49 -2.08
CA LEU A 221 24.35 0.06 -2.22
C LEU A 221 24.57 -0.42 -3.67
N LYS A 222 25.81 -0.35 -4.17
CA LYS A 222 26.16 -0.82 -5.52
C LYS A 222 26.21 -2.35 -5.67
N SER A 223 26.16 -3.12 -4.57
CA SER A 223 26.56 -4.54 -4.59
C SER A 223 25.74 -5.55 -3.77
N PRO A 224 24.61 -5.21 -3.12
CA PRO A 224 23.59 -6.22 -2.82
C PRO A 224 22.29 -6.02 -3.61
N LEU A 225 22.00 -4.83 -4.15
CA LEU A 225 20.77 -4.55 -4.90
C LEU A 225 21.10 -3.97 -6.27
N ASN A 226 20.51 -4.50 -7.35
CA ASN A 226 20.58 -3.87 -8.66
C ASN A 226 19.44 -2.87 -8.82
N LEU A 227 19.71 -1.59 -8.52
CA LEU A 227 18.75 -0.50 -8.62
C LEU A 227 18.62 0.08 -10.05
N LYS A 228 19.45 -0.37 -11.00
CA LYS A 228 19.42 0.15 -12.39
C LYS A 228 18.18 -0.26 -13.16
N GLU A 229 17.50 -1.31 -12.71
CA GLU A 229 16.31 -1.88 -13.36
C GLU A 229 14.99 -1.31 -12.81
N ILE A 230 15.06 -0.34 -11.89
CA ILE A 230 13.86 0.29 -11.32
C ILE A 230 13.10 1.02 -12.43
N ARG A 231 11.83 0.64 -12.58
CA ARG A 231 10.86 1.23 -13.51
C ARG A 231 9.84 2.09 -12.76
N THR A 232 9.33 1.57 -11.65
CA THR A 232 8.34 2.25 -10.83
C THR A 232 8.96 2.78 -9.53
N LEU A 233 8.79 4.07 -9.29
CA LEU A 233 9.17 4.73 -8.04
C LEU A 233 7.93 5.29 -7.35
N SER A 234 7.72 4.95 -6.08
CA SER A 234 6.60 5.42 -5.27
C SER A 234 7.11 6.20 -4.07
N TYR A 235 6.62 7.41 -3.86
CA TYR A 235 6.85 8.22 -2.66
C TYR A 235 5.56 8.37 -1.87
N GLU A 236 5.61 8.20 -0.55
CA GLU A 236 4.49 8.54 0.34
C GLU A 236 4.96 9.34 1.55
N GLY A 237 4.26 10.42 1.91
CA GLY A 237 4.53 11.19 3.12
C GLY A 237 5.51 12.35 2.95
N ALA A 238 6.28 12.66 4.00
CA ALA A 238 7.21 13.79 4.03
C ALA A 238 8.45 13.50 3.18
N PHE A 239 8.80 14.46 2.32
CA PHE A 239 9.98 14.38 1.46
C PHE A 239 11.25 14.69 2.24
N PRO A 240 12.42 14.19 1.79
CA PRO A 240 13.69 14.57 2.40
C PRO A 240 13.81 16.11 2.42
N PRO A 241 14.16 16.71 3.57
CA PRO A 241 14.25 18.17 3.73
C PRO A 241 15.37 18.80 2.90
N ASP A 242 16.24 17.99 2.31
CA ASP A 242 17.41 18.42 1.57
C ASP A 242 17.29 17.95 0.10
N PRO A 243 17.47 18.81 -0.92
CA PRO A 243 17.47 18.47 -2.35
C PRO A 243 18.69 17.60 -2.76
N VAL A 244 19.09 16.66 -1.90
CA VAL A 244 20.16 15.71 -2.10
C VAL A 244 19.76 14.77 -3.24
N LYS A 245 20.10 15.17 -4.46
CA LYS A 245 20.17 14.36 -5.69
C LYS A 245 19.09 13.26 -5.76
N PRO A 246 17.92 13.53 -6.36
CA PRO A 246 16.79 12.61 -6.33
C PRO A 246 17.14 11.23 -6.89
N VAL A 247 16.36 10.23 -6.52
CA VAL A 247 16.54 8.82 -6.92
C VAL A 247 16.77 8.66 -8.43
N GLY A 248 16.15 9.52 -9.26
CA GLY A 248 16.35 9.54 -10.71
C GLY A 248 17.80 9.66 -11.17
N LEU A 249 18.68 10.30 -10.40
CA LEU A 249 20.11 10.42 -10.77
C LEU A 249 20.87 9.10 -10.73
N PHE A 250 20.43 8.13 -9.93
CA PHE A 250 21.05 6.79 -9.88
C PHE A 250 20.13 5.67 -10.37
N CYS A 251 18.87 5.99 -10.67
CA CYS A 251 17.88 5.10 -11.29
C CYS A 251 17.31 5.77 -12.55
N PRO A 252 18.09 5.93 -13.64
CA PRO A 252 17.64 6.68 -14.80
C PRO A 252 16.47 6.00 -15.53
N GLY A 253 16.33 4.67 -15.42
CA GLY A 253 15.34 3.85 -16.12
C GLY A 253 13.89 3.97 -15.65
N ILE A 254 13.61 4.85 -14.69
CA ILE A 254 12.27 5.07 -14.14
C ILE A 254 11.35 5.65 -15.24
N ASP A 255 10.25 4.93 -15.50
CA ASP A 255 9.21 5.32 -16.45
C ASP A 255 7.88 5.65 -15.75
N GLN A 256 7.70 5.23 -14.50
CA GLN A 256 6.52 5.50 -13.69
C GLN A 256 6.89 6.08 -12.32
N LEU A 257 6.25 7.20 -11.99
CA LEU A 257 6.40 7.89 -10.71
C LEU A 257 5.04 7.97 -10.02
N LYS A 258 4.97 7.47 -8.79
CA LYS A 258 3.79 7.57 -7.92
C LYS A 258 4.13 8.45 -6.73
N ILE A 259 3.26 9.41 -6.42
CA ILE A 259 3.45 10.34 -5.31
C ILE A 259 2.16 10.39 -4.50
N VAL A 260 2.24 9.98 -3.25
CA VAL A 260 1.15 10.06 -2.28
C VAL A 260 1.55 11.10 -1.25
N SER A 261 1.05 12.32 -1.41
CA SER A 261 1.43 13.41 -0.51
C SER A 261 0.37 13.69 0.55
N ARG A 262 0.87 14.05 1.74
CA ARG A 262 0.11 14.79 2.77
C ARG A 262 0.47 16.28 2.78
N ASP A 263 1.60 16.65 2.18
CA ASP A 263 2.17 17.99 2.16
C ASP A 263 1.86 18.73 0.85
N GLN A 264 1.33 19.95 0.96
CA GLN A 264 0.95 20.81 -0.16
C GLN A 264 2.14 21.57 -0.77
N THR A 265 3.31 21.57 -0.12
CA THR A 265 4.51 22.33 -0.54
C THR A 265 5.37 21.64 -1.61
N LEU A 266 4.97 20.43 -2.01
CA LEU A 266 5.76 19.50 -2.82
C LEU A 266 6.23 19.98 -4.18
N GLY A 267 5.53 20.92 -4.81
CA GLY A 267 5.85 21.31 -6.18
C GLY A 267 7.25 21.88 -6.38
N VAL A 268 7.85 22.46 -5.35
CA VAL A 268 9.11 23.19 -5.49
C VAL A 268 10.34 22.26 -5.59
N GLN A 269 10.22 20.98 -5.24
CA GLN A 269 11.39 20.11 -5.04
C GLN A 269 11.61 19.06 -6.14
N PHE A 270 10.66 18.87 -7.06
CA PHE A 270 10.72 17.75 -8.01
C PHE A 270 11.20 18.20 -9.40
N ASN A 271 12.49 18.01 -9.67
CA ASN A 271 13.05 18.24 -11.00
C ASN A 271 12.94 16.97 -11.86
N LEU A 272 12.01 16.99 -12.83
CA LEU A 272 11.78 15.90 -13.78
C LEU A 272 12.95 15.61 -14.71
N ASN A 273 13.89 16.55 -14.87
CA ASN A 273 15.07 16.34 -15.73
C ASN A 273 15.96 15.19 -15.23
N HIS A 274 15.77 14.76 -13.98
CA HIS A 274 16.42 13.58 -13.44
C HIS A 274 15.76 12.25 -13.84
N TYR A 275 14.64 12.29 -14.56
CA TYR A 275 13.87 11.12 -14.99
C TYR A 275 13.62 11.20 -16.51
N PRO A 276 14.66 11.01 -17.33
CA PRO A 276 14.58 11.25 -18.78
C PRO A 276 13.61 10.30 -19.50
N PHE A 277 13.30 9.14 -18.93
CA PHE A 277 12.38 8.15 -19.50
C PHE A 277 11.00 8.16 -18.85
N LEU A 278 10.69 9.16 -18.02
CA LEU A 278 9.41 9.21 -17.31
C LEU A 278 8.24 9.37 -18.28
N GLN A 279 7.34 8.39 -18.30
CA GLN A 279 6.16 8.36 -19.16
C GLN A 279 4.87 8.56 -18.38
N LYS A 280 4.83 8.14 -17.11
CA LYS A 280 3.62 8.13 -16.29
C LYS A 280 3.84 8.76 -14.92
N ILE A 281 2.97 9.68 -14.55
CA ILE A 281 2.94 10.28 -13.21
C ILE A 281 1.59 9.99 -12.57
N GLU A 282 1.59 9.42 -11.37
CA GLU A 282 0.42 9.25 -10.53
C GLU A 282 0.58 10.10 -9.27
N VAL A 283 -0.38 10.98 -8.97
CA VAL A 283 -0.36 11.81 -7.77
C VAL A 283 -1.64 11.62 -6.99
N ALA A 284 -1.52 11.18 -5.74
CA ALA A 284 -2.62 11.05 -4.80
C ALA A 284 -2.51 12.06 -3.66
N PHE A 285 -3.58 12.83 -3.46
CA PHE A 285 -3.66 13.82 -2.39
C PHE A 285 -4.50 13.26 -1.25
N SER A 286 -3.86 13.05 -0.10
CA SER A 286 -4.47 12.31 1.02
C SER A 286 -5.13 13.17 2.10
N THR A 287 -4.80 14.48 2.18
CA THR A 287 -5.34 15.39 3.21
C THR A 287 -5.49 16.81 2.69
N GLY A 288 -6.74 17.26 2.49
CA GLY A 288 -7.15 18.67 2.35
C GLY A 288 -6.55 19.44 1.17
N HIS A 289 -7.39 19.81 0.20
CA HIS A 289 -7.07 20.71 -0.92
C HIS A 289 -6.06 20.20 -1.96
N PRO A 290 -6.42 19.18 -2.78
CA PRO A 290 -5.84 18.91 -4.10
C PRO A 290 -5.94 20.11 -5.06
N ALA A 291 -6.69 21.16 -4.70
CA ALA A 291 -6.67 22.48 -5.30
C ALA A 291 -5.25 23.10 -5.47
N HIS A 292 -4.20 22.46 -4.96
CA HIS A 292 -2.80 22.82 -5.18
C HIS A 292 -1.99 21.79 -5.96
N GLY A 293 -2.59 20.69 -6.42
CA GLY A 293 -1.91 19.66 -7.21
C GLY A 293 -1.33 20.18 -8.53
N TRP A 294 -1.93 21.21 -9.14
CA TRP A 294 -1.37 21.88 -10.31
C TRP A 294 -0.08 22.66 -9.99
N ARG A 295 0.15 23.08 -8.74
CA ARG A 295 1.42 23.71 -8.33
C ARG A 295 2.57 22.74 -8.44
N PHE A 296 2.30 21.45 -8.24
CA PHE A 296 3.29 20.40 -8.47
C PHE A 296 3.77 20.38 -9.92
N PHE A 297 2.85 20.53 -10.87
CA PHE A 297 3.19 20.54 -12.30
C PHE A 297 3.73 21.89 -12.78
N SER A 298 3.40 22.99 -12.12
CA SER A 298 3.81 24.34 -12.54
C SER A 298 5.33 24.56 -12.46
N ALA A 299 5.99 23.86 -11.54
CA ALA A 299 7.44 23.89 -11.38
C ALA A 299 8.18 22.98 -12.38
N MET A 300 7.47 22.23 -13.24
CA MET A 300 8.09 21.29 -14.16
C MET A 300 8.63 21.98 -15.42
N ASP A 301 9.74 21.44 -15.92
CA ASP A 301 10.31 21.78 -17.21
C ASP A 301 9.41 21.25 -18.34
N GLU A 302 9.32 22.01 -19.43
CA GLU A 302 8.57 21.65 -20.63
C GLU A 302 9.27 20.54 -21.43
N ARG A 303 10.55 20.28 -21.13
CA ARG A 303 11.34 19.20 -21.71
C ARG A 303 11.13 17.85 -21.00
N ASN A 304 9.92 17.33 -21.04
CA ASN A 304 9.59 16.01 -20.46
C ASN A 304 8.86 15.11 -21.47
N TRP A 305 8.87 13.80 -21.22
CA TRP A 305 8.28 12.76 -22.08
C TRP A 305 7.02 12.14 -21.47
N VAL A 306 6.37 12.85 -20.55
CA VAL A 306 5.19 12.32 -19.85
C VAL A 306 4.02 12.24 -20.83
N THR A 307 3.45 11.04 -20.94
CA THR A 307 2.29 10.76 -21.80
C THR A 307 1.02 10.50 -21.00
N GLU A 308 1.15 10.08 -19.75
CA GLU A 308 0.04 9.79 -18.86
C GLU A 308 0.16 10.50 -17.51
N LEU A 309 -0.92 11.15 -17.11
CA LEU A 309 -1.08 11.74 -15.79
C LEU A 309 -2.28 11.11 -15.09
N ALA A 310 -2.12 10.63 -13.85
CA ALA A 310 -3.22 10.19 -13.01
C ALA A 310 -3.26 11.02 -11.72
N LEU A 311 -4.45 11.48 -11.35
CA LEU A 311 -4.69 12.32 -10.19
C LEU A 311 -5.75 11.69 -9.31
N THR A 312 -5.40 11.31 -8.09
CA THR A 312 -6.34 10.78 -7.12
C THR A 312 -6.75 11.88 -6.14
N SER A 313 -8.05 12.15 -6.09
CA SER A 313 -8.64 13.26 -5.33
C SER A 313 -9.98 12.87 -4.71
N PRO A 314 -10.35 13.44 -3.56
CA PRO A 314 -11.66 13.22 -2.97
C PRO A 314 -12.75 13.97 -3.75
N HIS A 315 -13.98 13.45 -3.71
CA HIS A 315 -15.11 14.00 -4.47
C HIS A 315 -15.52 15.43 -4.14
N TYR A 316 -15.39 15.86 -2.87
CA TYR A 316 -15.82 17.19 -2.43
C TYR A 316 -15.03 18.32 -3.11
N GLU A 317 -13.88 18.02 -3.70
CA GLU A 317 -13.08 18.98 -4.47
C GLU A 317 -13.68 19.25 -5.86
N TRP A 318 -14.56 18.38 -6.32
CA TRP A 318 -15.26 18.49 -7.60
C TRP A 318 -16.74 18.80 -7.42
N GLN A 319 -17.15 19.19 -6.22
CA GLN A 319 -18.51 19.60 -5.90
C GLN A 319 -18.54 21.06 -5.42
N CYS A 320 -19.54 21.81 -5.89
CA CYS A 320 -19.86 23.11 -5.32
C CYS A 320 -20.85 22.91 -4.17
N PHE A 321 -20.50 23.35 -2.96
CA PHE A 321 -21.49 23.46 -1.88
C PHE A 321 -22.20 24.80 -2.00
N GLY A 322 -23.46 24.77 -2.39
CA GLY A 322 -24.33 25.95 -2.42
C GLY A 322 -25.77 25.54 -2.18
N ASP A 323 -26.18 25.50 -0.92
CA ASP A 323 -27.58 25.75 -0.57
C ASP A 323 -27.76 27.27 -0.49
N GLY A 324 -28.56 27.83 -1.41
CA GLY A 324 -28.98 29.23 -1.40
C GLY A 324 -28.21 30.15 -2.37
N ASP A 325 -28.91 31.20 -2.81
CA ASP A 325 -28.66 32.14 -3.94
C ASP A 325 -27.31 32.89 -4.01
N TYR A 326 -26.28 32.44 -3.32
CA TYR A 326 -24.91 32.91 -3.51
C TYR A 326 -23.99 31.73 -3.83
N PRO A 327 -23.58 31.54 -5.11
CA PRO A 327 -22.53 30.60 -5.43
C PRO A 327 -21.22 31.11 -4.80
N ARG A 328 -20.89 30.62 -3.58
CA ARG A 328 -19.54 30.76 -3.05
C ARG A 328 -18.61 30.09 -4.06
N SER A 329 -17.62 30.85 -4.53
CA SER A 329 -16.60 30.44 -5.49
C SER A 329 -16.20 28.98 -5.29
N CYS A 330 -16.50 28.10 -6.24
CA CYS A 330 -16.15 26.69 -6.14
C CYS A 330 -14.64 26.54 -6.33
N PRO A 331 -13.88 26.22 -5.27
CA PRO A 331 -12.42 26.17 -5.34
C PRO A 331 -11.94 25.11 -6.35
N GLY A 332 -12.74 24.05 -6.54
CA GLY A 332 -12.54 23.01 -7.53
C GLY A 332 -12.54 23.50 -8.98
N HIS A 333 -13.37 24.49 -9.30
CA HIS A 333 -13.48 24.98 -10.67
C HIS A 333 -12.25 25.79 -11.08
N THR A 334 -11.80 26.71 -10.22
CA THR A 334 -10.58 27.50 -10.45
C THR A 334 -9.33 26.60 -10.49
N SER A 335 -9.27 25.62 -9.59
CA SER A 335 -8.16 24.67 -9.52
C SER A 335 -8.13 23.73 -10.72
N GLY A 336 -9.29 23.26 -11.18
CA GLY A 336 -9.41 22.49 -12.41
C GLY A 336 -8.94 23.31 -13.62
N LEU A 337 -9.38 24.57 -13.75
CA LEU A 337 -8.94 25.42 -14.86
C LEU A 337 -7.43 25.67 -14.85
N GLN A 338 -6.83 25.79 -13.67
CA GLN A 338 -5.38 25.91 -13.52
C GLN A 338 -4.68 24.61 -13.91
N LEU A 339 -5.18 23.46 -13.45
CA LEU A 339 -4.67 22.15 -13.85
C LEU A 339 -4.75 21.95 -15.37
N ASP A 340 -5.87 22.30 -15.99
CA ASP A 340 -6.09 22.21 -17.44
C ASP A 340 -5.03 23.01 -18.21
N ARG A 341 -4.80 24.27 -17.81
CA ARG A 341 -3.80 25.15 -18.41
C ARG A 341 -2.38 24.61 -18.21
N VAL A 342 -2.03 24.24 -16.97
CA VAL A 342 -0.68 23.77 -16.63
C VAL A 342 -0.40 22.44 -17.34
N ALA A 343 -1.37 21.52 -17.36
CA ALA A 343 -1.18 20.22 -18.01
C ALA A 343 -0.91 20.38 -19.51
N LEU A 344 -1.68 21.24 -20.19
CA LEU A 344 -1.52 21.49 -21.62
C LEU A 344 -0.25 22.29 -21.95
N ALA A 345 0.19 23.18 -21.06
CA ALA A 345 1.40 23.97 -21.26
C ALA A 345 2.68 23.20 -20.95
N LYS A 346 2.68 22.38 -19.89
CA LYS A 346 3.89 21.72 -19.37
C LYS A 346 4.14 20.32 -19.90
N PHE A 347 3.13 19.64 -20.45
CA PHE A 347 3.29 18.28 -20.97
C PHE A 347 2.98 18.21 -22.47
N PRO A 348 3.96 18.52 -23.34
CA PRO A 348 3.72 18.57 -24.78
C PRO A 348 3.36 17.21 -25.39
N HIS A 349 3.72 16.11 -24.72
CA HIS A 349 3.46 14.73 -25.15
C HIS A 349 2.29 14.07 -24.42
N LEU A 350 1.52 14.81 -23.63
CA LEU A 350 0.42 14.28 -22.86
C LEU A 350 -0.66 13.71 -23.79
N LYS A 351 -1.02 12.45 -23.56
CA LYS A 351 -2.08 11.74 -24.31
C LYS A 351 -3.29 11.45 -23.45
N LYS A 352 -3.09 11.26 -22.14
CA LYS A 352 -4.14 10.83 -21.22
C LYS A 352 -3.98 11.48 -19.85
N VAL A 353 -5.09 12.00 -19.33
CA VAL A 353 -5.23 12.47 -17.96
C VAL A 353 -6.35 11.68 -17.31
N THR A 354 -6.04 10.94 -16.25
CA THR A 354 -7.02 10.17 -15.48
C THR A 354 -7.28 10.86 -14.15
N VAL A 355 -8.50 11.31 -13.91
CA VAL A 355 -8.91 11.81 -12.60
C VAL A 355 -9.63 10.68 -11.86
N GLN A 356 -8.98 10.16 -10.83
CA GLN A 356 -9.54 9.18 -9.91
C GLN A 356 -10.22 9.91 -8.74
N VAL A 357 -11.53 9.78 -8.66
CA VAL A 357 -12.34 10.39 -7.62
C VAL A 357 -12.69 9.34 -6.58
N TYR A 358 -12.37 9.58 -5.31
CA TYR A 358 -12.77 8.69 -4.22
C TYR A 358 -13.74 9.37 -3.26
N ASP A 359 -14.58 8.56 -2.62
CA ASP A 359 -15.43 9.03 -1.55
C ASP A 359 -14.62 9.19 -0.25
N SER A 360 -14.68 10.37 0.36
CA SER A 360 -13.95 10.67 1.59
C SER A 360 -14.87 10.49 2.78
N LEU A 361 -14.51 9.54 3.65
CA LEU A 361 -15.24 9.27 4.89
C LEU A 361 -15.23 10.49 5.81
N GLY A 362 -16.39 11.12 5.99
CA GLY A 362 -16.59 12.21 6.94
C GLY A 362 -17.51 13.32 6.46
N TRP A 363 -17.89 13.33 5.19
CA TRP A 363 -18.84 14.29 4.64
C TRP A 363 -20.18 13.59 4.38
N THR A 364 -21.27 14.17 4.89
CA THR A 364 -22.65 13.66 4.77
C THR A 364 -23.28 14.00 3.41
N CYS A 365 -22.49 14.46 2.45
CA CYS A 365 -22.98 14.91 1.17
C CYS A 365 -23.20 13.71 0.25
N THR A 366 -24.33 13.73 -0.47
CA THR A 366 -24.67 12.69 -1.43
C THR A 366 -23.64 12.68 -2.57
N PHE A 367 -23.05 11.51 -2.79
CA PHE A 367 -22.08 11.28 -3.85
C PHE A 367 -22.83 11.11 -5.19
N ASP A 368 -23.17 12.23 -5.85
CA ASP A 368 -23.74 12.20 -7.19
C ASP A 368 -22.63 12.20 -8.25
N HIS A 369 -22.44 11.04 -8.88
CA HIS A 369 -21.46 10.82 -9.93
C HIS A 369 -21.68 11.77 -11.13
N ASN A 370 -22.93 12.04 -11.51
CA ASN A 370 -23.25 12.86 -12.68
C ASN A 370 -22.93 14.33 -12.42
N VAL A 371 -23.21 14.81 -11.20
CA VAL A 371 -22.86 16.17 -10.79
C VAL A 371 -21.35 16.35 -10.80
N ILE A 372 -20.60 15.43 -10.19
CA ILE A 372 -19.12 15.47 -10.15
C ILE A 372 -18.53 15.43 -11.57
N LEU A 373 -19.03 14.54 -12.41
CA LEU A 373 -18.58 14.39 -13.79
C LEU A 373 -18.85 15.66 -14.62
N GLY A 374 -20.04 16.25 -14.46
CA GLY A 374 -20.38 17.54 -15.07
C GLY A 374 -19.45 18.68 -14.62
N PHE A 375 -19.11 18.73 -13.33
CA PHE A 375 -18.15 19.70 -12.81
C PHE A 375 -16.73 19.48 -13.32
N LEU A 376 -16.28 18.23 -13.39
CA LEU A 376 -14.97 17.87 -13.93
C LEU A 376 -14.82 18.33 -15.39
N TYR A 377 -15.79 18.02 -16.25
CA TYR A 377 -15.74 18.44 -17.65
C TYR A 377 -15.78 19.96 -17.83
N LYS A 378 -16.55 20.68 -17.00
CA LYS A 378 -16.55 22.15 -16.99
C LYS A 378 -15.22 22.73 -16.51
N SER A 379 -14.56 22.07 -15.55
CA SER A 379 -13.33 22.55 -14.92
C SER A 379 -12.07 22.17 -15.69
N LEU A 380 -12.12 21.14 -16.54
CA LEU A 380 -11.02 20.68 -17.39
C LEU A 380 -11.37 20.77 -18.89
N PRO A 381 -11.75 21.96 -19.40
CA PRO A 381 -12.33 22.09 -20.73
C PRO A 381 -11.34 21.81 -21.85
N GLY A 382 -10.06 22.17 -21.71
CA GLY A 382 -9.03 21.95 -22.72
C GLY A 382 -8.70 20.47 -22.88
N LEU A 383 -8.48 19.75 -21.77
CA LEU A 383 -8.25 18.31 -21.74
C LEU A 383 -9.47 17.54 -22.27
N THR A 384 -10.68 17.98 -21.94
CA THR A 384 -11.94 17.39 -22.45
C THR A 384 -12.06 17.58 -23.96
N LYS A 385 -11.88 18.81 -24.47
CA LYS A 385 -11.96 19.11 -25.92
C LYS A 385 -10.93 18.35 -26.75
N ARG A 386 -9.78 18.02 -26.17
CA ARG A 386 -8.73 17.21 -26.82
C ARG A 386 -8.93 15.70 -26.66
N GLY A 387 -9.99 15.25 -25.99
CA GLY A 387 -10.25 13.82 -25.76
C GLY A 387 -9.23 13.14 -24.84
N MET A 388 -8.51 13.91 -24.02
CA MET A 388 -7.44 13.39 -23.16
C MET A 388 -7.94 12.99 -21.77
N LEU A 389 -9.11 13.47 -21.35
CA LEU A 389 -9.62 13.27 -19.99
C LEU A 389 -10.38 11.95 -19.83
N SER A 390 -9.99 11.18 -18.82
CA SER A 390 -10.70 10.01 -18.31
C SER A 390 -11.03 10.23 -16.82
N VAL A 391 -12.24 9.86 -16.41
CA VAL A 391 -12.68 9.98 -15.02
C VAL A 391 -13.01 8.59 -14.49
N VAL A 392 -12.45 8.24 -13.34
CA VAL A 392 -12.65 6.94 -12.68
C VAL A 392 -13.12 7.18 -11.26
N PHE A 393 -14.23 6.57 -10.88
CA PHE A 393 -14.71 6.60 -9.50
C PHE A 393 -14.18 5.38 -8.75
N LEU A 394 -13.42 5.61 -7.68
CA LEU A 394 -12.83 4.56 -6.87
C LEU A 394 -13.81 4.13 -5.77
N PRO A 395 -14.00 2.81 -5.57
CA PRO A 395 -14.81 2.32 -4.45
C PRO A 395 -14.13 2.67 -3.11
N LEU A 396 -14.95 2.98 -2.09
CA LEU A 396 -14.53 3.41 -0.74
C LEU A 396 -13.36 2.62 -0.13
N ALA A 397 -13.22 1.34 -0.49
CA ALA A 397 -12.24 0.42 0.08
C ALA A 397 -10.77 0.64 -0.38
N VAL A 398 -10.53 1.40 -1.47
CA VAL A 398 -9.22 1.38 -2.17
C VAL A 398 -8.23 2.42 -1.65
N THR A 399 -8.65 3.47 -0.92
CA THR A 399 -7.79 4.64 -0.65
C THR A 399 -7.40 4.90 0.81
N SER A 400 -7.70 3.99 1.74
CA SER A 400 -7.25 4.17 3.14
C SER A 400 -5.89 3.49 3.41
N PRO A 401 -4.84 4.26 3.79
CA PRO A 401 -3.55 3.72 4.25
C PRO A 401 -3.59 3.16 5.67
N GLU A 402 -4.74 3.18 6.37
CA GLU A 402 -4.87 2.64 7.73
C GLU A 402 -5.85 1.46 7.80
N PRO A 403 -5.41 0.27 8.28
CA PRO A 403 -6.29 -0.85 8.60
C PRO A 403 -7.42 -0.47 9.58
N ALA A 404 -7.15 0.45 10.50
CA ALA A 404 -8.11 0.94 11.48
C ALA A 404 -9.29 1.72 10.87
N ARG A 405 -9.10 2.38 9.73
CA ARG A 405 -10.14 3.17 9.03
C ARG A 405 -11.00 2.31 8.08
N ARG A 406 -10.41 1.27 7.47
CA ARG A 406 -11.15 0.22 6.71
C ARG A 406 -12.20 -0.49 7.58
N ARG A 407 -11.96 -0.54 8.89
CA ARG A 407 -12.84 -1.16 9.87
C ARG A 407 -14.09 -0.32 10.19
N LYS A 408 -13.91 0.99 10.37
CA LYS A 408 -15.02 1.93 10.56
C LYS A 408 -15.93 1.96 9.33
N MET A 409 -15.37 1.74 8.13
CA MET A 409 -16.11 1.57 6.88
C MET A 409 -17.12 0.42 6.90
N ARG A 410 -16.71 -0.80 7.28
CA ARG A 410 -17.66 -1.94 7.36
C ARG A 410 -18.75 -1.70 8.40
N GLU A 411 -18.39 -1.22 9.58
CA GLU A 411 -19.37 -0.95 10.65
C GLU A 411 -20.37 0.14 10.27
N THR A 412 -19.94 1.19 9.57
CA THR A 412 -20.83 2.29 9.15
C THR A 412 -21.70 1.89 7.95
N TYR A 413 -21.17 1.06 7.03
CA TYR A 413 -21.92 0.54 5.90
C TYR A 413 -22.95 -0.51 6.37
N ASP A 414 -22.60 -1.43 7.27
CA ASP A 414 -23.54 -2.40 7.83
C ASP A 414 -24.64 -1.71 8.66
N THR A 415 -24.30 -0.65 9.41
CA THR A 415 -25.31 0.11 10.17
C THR A 415 -26.16 1.04 9.31
N SER A 416 -25.64 1.57 8.19
CA SER A 416 -26.47 2.32 7.24
C SER A 416 -27.38 1.38 6.47
N TRP A 417 -26.88 0.24 5.96
CA TRP A 417 -27.67 -0.76 5.24
C TRP A 417 -28.77 -1.36 6.12
N GLN A 418 -28.49 -1.63 7.41
CA GLN A 418 -29.49 -2.06 8.39
C GLN A 418 -30.53 -0.98 8.71
N ARG A 419 -30.17 0.31 8.67
CA ARG A 419 -31.12 1.42 8.85
C ARG A 419 -32.00 1.61 7.62
N THR A 420 -31.42 1.59 6.42
CA THR A 420 -32.18 1.74 5.16
C THR A 420 -33.16 0.59 4.99
N THR A 421 -32.72 -0.65 5.24
CA THR A 421 -33.63 -1.81 5.15
C THR A 421 -34.68 -1.82 6.25
N ALA A 422 -34.40 -1.33 7.46
CA ALA A 422 -35.42 -1.22 8.52
C ALA A 422 -36.43 -0.10 8.26
N GLU A 423 -36.01 1.04 7.72
CA GLU A 423 -36.90 2.14 7.31
C GLU A 423 -37.75 1.76 6.09
N GLU A 424 -37.20 1.05 5.11
CA GLU A 424 -37.93 0.48 3.97
C GLU A 424 -38.92 -0.61 4.41
N TRP A 425 -38.56 -1.45 5.39
CA TRP A 425 -39.48 -2.44 5.97
C TRP A 425 -40.64 -1.79 6.74
N LEU A 426 -40.35 -0.71 7.49
CA LEU A 426 -41.36 0.01 8.26
C LEU A 426 -42.30 0.83 7.36
N THR A 427 -41.79 1.40 6.26
CA THR A 427 -42.63 2.07 5.25
C THR A 427 -43.46 1.09 4.43
N GLN A 428 -42.93 -0.08 4.08
CA GLN A 428 -43.75 -1.13 3.44
C GLN A 428 -44.83 -1.66 4.39
N LYS A 429 -44.55 -1.84 5.68
CA LYS A 429 -45.54 -2.32 6.64
C LYS A 429 -46.66 -1.31 6.93
N ALA A 430 -46.40 -0.01 6.76
CA ALA A 430 -47.40 1.06 6.83
C ALA A 430 -48.25 1.19 5.55
N TYR A 431 -47.84 0.56 4.44
CA TYR A 431 -48.58 0.54 3.17
C TYR A 431 -49.51 -0.68 3.04
N TYR A 432 -49.33 -1.69 3.90
CA TYR A 432 -50.05 -2.97 3.89
C TYR A 432 -50.89 -3.23 5.16
N ASN A 433 -51.08 -2.23 6.02
CA ASN A 433 -52.13 -2.17 7.05
C ASN A 433 -52.92 -0.89 6.85
#